data_AF-A0A3Q2PE82-F1
#
_entry.id   AF-A0A3Q2PE82-F1
#
_cell.length_a   1.000
_cell.length_b   1.000
_cell.length_c   1.000
_cell.angle_alpha   90.00
_cell.angle_beta   90.00
_cell.angle_gamma   90.00
#
_symmetry.space_group_name_H-M   'P 1'
#
loop_
_entity.id
_entity.type
_entity.pdbx_description
1 polymer ?
#
loop_
_entity_poly.entity_id
_entity_poly.type
_entity_poly.pdbx_seq_one_letter_code
_entity_poly.pdbx_strand_id
1 'polypeptide(L)'
;MLSLVVPAEESDQLLIRPLGAGQEVGRSCIILEFKGRKIMLDCGIHPGLEGMDALPYIDLIDPAEIDLLLISHFHLDHCGALPWFLQKTSFKGRTFMTHATKAIYRWLLSDYVKVRLAQSDTATGPCKNTHYPSHPPTMVRLEERGRFHLMQLFLTQPHSSAGLCLRQTLRLETEILPVLLCKSSSRLDGERL
;
A
#
# COMPACT_ATOMS: atom_id res chain seq x y z
N MET A 1 -35.62 19.56 -12.08
CA MET A 1 -34.34 19.78 -11.36
C MET A 1 -33.46 18.58 -11.63
N LEU A 2 -32.80 18.55 -12.79
CA LEU A 2 -31.81 17.52 -13.11
C LEU A 2 -30.52 17.97 -12.42
N SER A 3 -30.14 17.29 -11.34
CA SER A 3 -28.80 17.39 -10.79
C SER A 3 -27.84 16.94 -11.87
N LEU A 4 -27.15 17.88 -12.53
CA LEU A 4 -26.02 17.58 -13.41
C LEU A 4 -25.01 16.82 -12.56
N VAL A 5 -24.95 15.50 -12.74
CA VAL A 5 -23.90 14.67 -12.15
C VAL A 5 -22.64 15.05 -12.92
N VAL A 6 -21.88 15.99 -12.37
CA VAL A 6 -20.56 16.34 -12.89
C VAL A 6 -19.73 15.06 -12.83
N PRO A 7 -19.16 14.60 -13.95
CA PRO A 7 -18.32 13.40 -13.94
C PRO A 7 -17.13 13.64 -13.00
N ALA A 8 -16.74 12.60 -12.24
CA ALA A 8 -15.75 12.72 -11.15
C ALA A 8 -14.37 13.24 -11.60
N GLU A 9 -14.11 13.23 -12.91
CA GLU A 9 -12.91 13.76 -13.55
C GLU A 9 -12.87 15.30 -13.67
N GLU A 10 -14.02 15.97 -13.56
CA GLU A 10 -14.14 17.44 -13.66
C GLU A 10 -14.45 18.14 -12.33
N SER A 11 -14.66 17.39 -11.24
CA SER A 11 -14.92 17.96 -9.92
C SER A 11 -13.62 18.29 -9.17
N ASP A 12 -13.58 19.46 -8.52
CA ASP A 12 -12.47 19.87 -7.64
C ASP A 12 -12.67 19.39 -6.18
N GLN A 13 -13.59 18.44 -5.94
CA GLN A 13 -13.81 17.86 -4.62
C GLN A 13 -12.72 16.83 -4.30
N LEU A 14 -12.02 17.04 -3.18
CA LEU A 14 -11.07 16.09 -2.64
C LEU A 14 -11.74 15.32 -1.50
N LEU A 15 -11.85 14.00 -1.66
CA LEU A 15 -12.44 13.12 -0.66
C LEU A 15 -11.32 12.33 0.03
N ILE A 16 -11.27 12.43 1.36
CA ILE A 16 -10.37 11.63 2.20
C ILE A 16 -11.23 10.73 3.07
N ARG A 17 -11.00 9.43 3.00
CA ARG A 17 -11.76 8.43 3.73
C ARG A 17 -10.81 7.45 4.44
N PRO A 18 -10.69 7.52 5.77
CA PRO A 18 -9.96 6.50 6.51
C PRO A 18 -10.77 5.20 6.52
N LEU A 19 -10.17 4.11 6.05
CA LEU A 19 -10.68 2.73 6.17
C LEU A 19 -10.10 2.00 7.38
N GLY A 20 -9.11 2.60 8.04
CA GLY A 20 -8.51 2.15 9.29
C GLY A 20 -7.59 3.26 9.84
N ALA A 21 -7.19 3.14 11.10
CA ALA A 21 -6.57 4.22 11.89
C ALA A 21 -7.44 5.50 12.02
N GLY A 22 -8.73 5.40 11.72
CA GLY A 22 -9.70 6.47 11.96
C GLY A 22 -10.16 6.43 13.42
N GLN A 23 -9.62 7.33 14.26
CA GLN A 23 -9.86 7.34 15.71
C GLN A 23 -9.36 6.08 16.46
N GLU A 24 -8.42 5.33 15.87
CA GLU A 24 -7.82 4.14 16.46
C GLU A 24 -6.33 4.02 16.07
N VAL A 25 -5.59 3.12 16.72
CA VAL A 25 -4.19 2.80 16.39
C VAL A 25 -4.12 1.39 15.84
N GLY A 26 -3.72 1.25 14.57
CA GLY A 26 -3.65 -0.03 13.88
C GLY A 26 -4.36 0.02 12.53
N ARG A 27 -4.06 -0.96 11.67
CA ARG A 27 -4.67 -1.14 10.33
C ARG A 27 -4.75 0.16 9.51
N SER A 28 -3.69 0.95 9.51
CA SER A 28 -3.62 2.22 8.78
C SER A 28 -3.93 1.99 7.30
N CYS A 29 -4.96 2.67 6.82
CA CYS A 29 -5.42 2.62 5.44
C CYS A 29 -6.31 3.83 5.17
N ILE A 30 -5.86 4.73 4.30
CA ILE A 30 -6.59 5.94 3.96
C ILE A 30 -6.78 5.99 2.44
N ILE A 31 -8.00 6.25 2.00
CA ILE A 31 -8.34 6.45 0.60
C ILE A 31 -8.43 7.94 0.31
N LEU A 32 -7.75 8.34 -0.76
CA LEU A 32 -7.81 9.68 -1.31
C LEU A 32 -8.39 9.60 -2.72
N GLU A 33 -9.48 10.30 -2.95
CA GLU A 33 -10.14 10.40 -4.25
C GLU A 33 -10.13 11.84 -4.72
N PHE A 34 -9.58 12.05 -5.92
CA PHE A 34 -9.50 13.37 -6.52
C PHE A 34 -9.43 13.27 -8.04
N LYS A 35 -10.26 14.03 -8.77
CA LYS A 35 -10.28 14.09 -10.24
C LYS A 35 -10.31 12.70 -10.90
N GLY A 36 -11.20 11.84 -10.40
CA GLY A 36 -11.37 10.46 -10.89
C GLY A 36 -10.21 9.50 -10.59
N ARG A 37 -9.23 9.90 -9.78
CA ARG A 37 -8.10 9.05 -9.36
C ARG A 37 -8.28 8.59 -7.93
N LYS A 38 -7.97 7.33 -7.67
CA LYS A 38 -8.03 6.75 -6.32
C LYS A 38 -6.64 6.31 -5.87
N ILE A 39 -6.21 6.90 -4.76
CA ILE A 39 -4.91 6.63 -4.13
C ILE A 39 -5.18 6.02 -2.75
N MET A 40 -4.52 4.91 -2.47
CA MET A 40 -4.50 4.29 -1.15
C MET A 40 -3.18 4.63 -0.45
N LEU A 41 -3.28 5.12 0.78
CA LEU A 41 -2.17 5.42 1.66
C LEU A 41 -2.14 4.36 2.78
N ASP A 42 -1.05 3.61 2.81
CA ASP A 42 -0.81 2.48 3.71
C ASP A 42 -1.85 1.35 3.62
N CYS A 43 -1.43 0.15 4.03
CA CYS A 43 -2.26 -1.04 4.08
C CYS A 43 -1.75 -1.96 5.19
N GLY A 44 -2.12 -1.65 6.42
CA GLY A 44 -1.68 -2.35 7.62
C GLY A 44 -2.67 -3.34 8.21
N ILE A 45 -2.23 -4.02 9.28
CA ILE A 45 -3.07 -4.85 10.15
C ILE A 45 -3.23 -4.24 11.54
N HIS A 46 -4.31 -4.56 12.23
CA HIS A 46 -4.49 -4.20 13.63
C HIS A 46 -3.82 -5.27 14.51
N PRO A 47 -2.81 -4.92 15.34
CA PRO A 47 -2.06 -5.92 16.10
C PRO A 47 -2.90 -6.62 17.19
N GLY A 48 -3.88 -5.92 17.74
CA GLY A 48 -4.78 -6.42 18.80
C GLY A 48 -6.05 -7.13 18.32
N LEU A 49 -6.22 -7.32 17.01
CA LEU A 49 -7.34 -8.09 16.45
C LEU A 49 -6.80 -9.34 15.76
N GLU A 50 -7.67 -10.32 15.54
CA GLU A 50 -7.30 -11.61 14.96
C GLU A 50 -8.07 -11.87 13.65
N GLY A 51 -7.49 -12.70 12.78
CA GLY A 51 -8.13 -13.11 11.53
C GLY A 51 -8.41 -11.94 10.57
N MET A 52 -9.61 -11.95 9.98
CA MET A 52 -10.04 -10.95 9.00
C MET A 52 -10.42 -9.61 9.65
N ASP A 53 -10.79 -9.61 10.93
CA ASP A 53 -11.15 -8.37 11.67
C ASP A 53 -9.96 -7.44 11.85
N ALA A 54 -8.74 -7.98 11.79
CA ALA A 54 -7.51 -7.21 11.82
C ALA A 54 -7.25 -6.40 10.55
N LEU A 55 -7.98 -6.66 9.46
CA LEU A 55 -7.84 -5.92 8.21
C LEU A 55 -8.56 -4.56 8.29
N PRO A 56 -8.16 -3.59 7.46
CA PRO A 56 -8.95 -2.38 7.25
C PRO A 56 -10.30 -2.73 6.61
N TYR A 57 -11.24 -1.78 6.61
CA TYR A 57 -12.55 -1.92 5.96
C TYR A 57 -12.44 -1.85 4.42
N ILE A 58 -11.72 -2.79 3.83
CA ILE A 58 -11.46 -2.88 2.38
C ILE A 58 -12.74 -3.19 1.59
N ASP A 59 -13.77 -3.76 2.22
CA ASP A 59 -15.05 -4.06 1.56
C ASP A 59 -15.82 -2.80 1.11
N LEU A 60 -15.46 -1.62 1.63
CA LEU A 60 -16.07 -0.33 1.28
C LEU A 60 -15.56 0.26 -0.05
N ILE A 61 -14.59 -0.40 -0.68
CA ILE A 61 -13.96 0.04 -1.92
C ILE A 61 -13.80 -1.15 -2.89
N ASP A 62 -13.67 -0.85 -4.18
CA ASP A 62 -13.20 -1.84 -5.15
C ASP A 62 -11.67 -1.73 -5.29
N PRO A 63 -10.89 -2.77 -4.91
CA PRO A 63 -9.44 -2.78 -5.09
C PRO A 63 -9.00 -2.60 -6.55
N ALA A 64 -9.83 -2.96 -7.53
CA ALA A 64 -9.51 -2.80 -8.95
C ALA A 64 -9.51 -1.33 -9.40
N GLU A 65 -10.17 -0.44 -8.69
CA GLU A 65 -10.25 0.99 -9.02
C GLU A 65 -9.07 1.79 -8.47
N ILE A 66 -8.25 1.21 -7.59
CA ILE A 66 -7.10 1.91 -7.00
C ILE A 66 -5.96 1.98 -8.00
N ASP A 67 -5.57 3.21 -8.33
CA ASP A 67 -4.49 3.47 -9.27
C ASP A 67 -3.12 3.31 -8.60
N LEU A 68 -3.01 3.78 -7.35
CA LEU A 68 -1.74 3.97 -6.68
C LEU A 68 -1.83 3.62 -5.20
N LEU A 69 -0.87 2.83 -4.72
CA LEU A 69 -0.70 2.48 -3.32
C LEU A 69 0.66 2.97 -2.82
N LEU A 70 0.65 3.85 -1.82
CA LEU A 70 1.86 4.37 -1.18
C LEU A 70 2.01 3.77 0.21
N ILE A 71 3.18 3.19 0.49
CA ILE A 71 3.53 2.72 1.83
C ILE A 71 4.54 3.67 2.46
N SER A 72 4.20 4.20 3.63
CA SER A 72 5.00 5.16 4.38
C SER A 72 6.26 4.51 4.97
N HIS A 73 6.09 3.45 5.77
CA HIS A 73 7.17 2.76 6.47
C HIS A 73 6.86 1.28 6.74
N PHE A 74 7.78 0.57 7.39
CA PHE A 74 7.79 -0.91 7.45
C PHE A 74 7.04 -1.51 8.65
N HIS A 75 6.40 -0.72 9.51
CA HIS A 75 5.66 -1.28 10.63
C HIS A 75 4.41 -2.05 10.18
N LEU A 76 4.02 -3.06 10.95
CA LEU A 76 2.92 -3.97 10.60
C LEU A 76 1.58 -3.27 10.45
N ASP A 77 1.35 -2.24 11.24
CA ASP A 77 0.16 -1.39 11.20
C ASP A 77 0.09 -0.48 9.96
N HIS A 78 1.12 -0.47 9.11
CA HIS A 78 1.13 0.25 7.82
C HIS A 78 1.35 -0.65 6.61
N CYS A 79 1.99 -1.81 6.74
CA CYS A 79 2.28 -2.70 5.61
C CYS A 79 1.88 -4.16 5.83
N GLY A 80 1.34 -4.53 6.99
CA GLY A 80 1.08 -5.92 7.34
C GLY A 80 -0.02 -6.59 6.50
N ALA A 81 -1.01 -5.84 6.02
CA ALA A 81 -2.09 -6.36 5.18
C ALA A 81 -1.72 -6.39 3.69
N LEU A 82 -0.58 -5.79 3.32
CA LEU A 82 -0.16 -5.64 1.95
C LEU A 82 -0.01 -6.95 1.15
N PRO A 83 0.58 -8.04 1.67
CA PRO A 83 0.66 -9.29 0.92
C PRO A 83 -0.71 -9.86 0.58
N TRP A 84 -1.65 -9.77 1.52
CA TRP A 84 -3.03 -10.18 1.32
C TRP A 84 -3.69 -9.29 0.26
N PHE A 85 -3.57 -7.97 0.40
CA PHE A 85 -4.15 -7.02 -0.54
C PHE A 85 -3.64 -7.24 -1.97
N LEU A 86 -2.34 -7.45 -2.17
CA LEU A 86 -1.76 -7.59 -3.51
C LEU A 86 -2.03 -8.94 -4.18
N GLN A 87 -2.25 -10.01 -3.42
CA GLN A 87 -2.34 -11.37 -3.96
C GLN A 87 -3.72 -11.98 -3.91
N LYS A 88 -4.55 -11.54 -2.96
CA LYS A 88 -5.88 -12.11 -2.69
C LYS A 88 -7.01 -11.21 -3.18
N THR A 89 -6.72 -9.98 -3.60
CA THR A 89 -7.73 -9.05 -4.11
C THR A 89 -7.57 -8.77 -5.61
N SER A 90 -8.52 -8.03 -6.19
CA SER A 90 -8.54 -7.59 -7.60
C SER A 90 -7.61 -6.41 -7.91
N PHE A 91 -6.74 -6.03 -6.97
CA PHE A 91 -5.84 -4.88 -7.14
C PHE A 91 -4.88 -5.05 -8.33
N LYS A 92 -4.85 -4.04 -9.21
CA LYS A 92 -4.02 -3.99 -10.42
C LYS A 92 -3.15 -2.73 -10.52
N GLY A 93 -3.22 -1.86 -9.52
CA GLY A 93 -2.49 -0.60 -9.46
C GLY A 93 -1.00 -0.78 -9.22
N ARG A 94 -0.29 0.35 -9.10
CA ARG A 94 1.15 0.37 -8.77
C ARG A 94 1.34 0.60 -7.28
N THR A 95 2.24 -0.17 -6.68
CA THR A 95 2.63 -0.01 -5.28
C THR A 95 4.03 0.57 -5.20
N PHE A 96 4.20 1.58 -4.35
CA PHE A 96 5.47 2.24 -4.11
C PHE A 96 5.88 2.15 -2.65
N MET A 97 7.19 1.97 -2.47
CA MET A 97 7.89 1.95 -1.19
C MET A 97 9.24 2.64 -1.37
N THR A 98 9.79 3.14 -0.27
CA THR A 98 11.21 3.48 -0.23
C THR A 98 12.06 2.21 -0.32
N HIS A 99 13.31 2.35 -0.78
CA HIS A 99 14.24 1.22 -0.87
C HIS A 99 14.48 0.56 0.50
N ALA A 100 14.63 1.38 1.55
CA ALA A 100 14.82 0.90 2.92
C ALA A 100 13.59 0.12 3.43
N THR A 101 12.38 0.67 3.22
CA THR A 101 11.12 0.01 3.60
C THR A 101 11.01 -1.35 2.92
N LYS A 102 11.27 -1.43 1.61
CA LYS A 102 11.17 -2.68 0.83
C LYS A 102 12.15 -3.76 1.33
N ALA A 103 13.37 -3.37 1.68
CA ALA A 103 14.39 -4.31 2.19
C ALA A 103 13.98 -4.91 3.53
N ILE A 104 13.51 -4.08 4.47
CA ILE A 104 13.12 -4.50 5.83
C ILE A 104 11.79 -5.27 5.81
N TYR A 105 10.83 -4.80 5.01
CA TYR A 105 9.49 -5.37 4.87
C TYR A 105 9.50 -6.89 4.65
N ARG A 106 10.40 -7.38 3.79
CA ARG A 106 10.51 -8.82 3.46
C ARG A 106 10.86 -9.67 4.68
N TRP A 107 11.81 -9.19 5.50
CA TRP A 107 12.25 -9.90 6.70
C TRP A 107 11.23 -9.79 7.82
N LEU A 108 10.69 -8.59 8.03
CA LEU A 108 9.72 -8.31 9.08
C LEU A 108 8.43 -9.12 8.91
N LEU A 109 7.89 -9.20 7.69
CA LEU A 109 6.73 -10.05 7.43
C LEU A 109 7.02 -11.53 7.58
N SER A 110 8.22 -11.98 7.18
CA SER A 110 8.60 -13.38 7.37
C SER A 110 8.64 -13.75 8.85
N ASP A 111 9.07 -12.83 9.71
CA ASP A 111 9.08 -13.04 11.16
C ASP A 111 7.66 -13.01 11.74
N TYR A 112 6.85 -12.04 11.32
CA TYR A 112 5.45 -11.93 11.72
C TYR A 112 4.65 -13.21 11.47
N VAL A 113 4.80 -13.82 10.28
CA VAL A 113 4.13 -15.09 9.95
C VAL A 113 4.59 -16.22 10.87
N LYS A 114 5.89 -16.32 11.17
CA LYS A 114 6.42 -17.34 12.09
C LYS A 114 5.86 -17.18 13.50
N VAL A 115 5.82 -15.95 14.01
CA VAL A 115 5.29 -15.66 15.34
C VAL A 115 3.80 -15.99 15.42
N ARG A 116 3.01 -15.61 14.41
CA ARG A 116 1.57 -15.91 14.38
C ARG A 116 1.29 -17.42 14.31
N LEU A 117 2.06 -18.18 13.54
CA LEU A 117 1.93 -19.64 13.45
C LEU A 117 2.32 -20.32 14.78
N ALA A 118 3.41 -19.87 15.42
CA ALA A 118 3.81 -20.39 16.72
C ALA A 118 2.75 -20.12 17.81
N GLN A 119 2.08 -18.97 17.77
CA GLN A 119 0.99 -18.64 18.69
C GLN A 119 -0.22 -19.56 18.49
N SER A 120 -0.59 -19.86 17.25
CA SER A 120 -1.70 -20.80 16.98
C SER A 120 -1.40 -22.22 17.45
N ASP A 121 -0.15 -22.67 17.38
CA ASP A 121 0.24 -24.02 17.81
C ASP A 121 0.17 -24.21 19.33
N THR A 122 0.40 -23.14 20.11
CA THR A 122 0.35 -23.20 21.58
C THR A 122 -1.07 -23.22 22.17
N ALA A 123 -2.10 -22.90 21.39
CA ALA A 123 -3.49 -22.91 21.83
C ALA A 123 -4.13 -24.31 21.78
N THR A 124 -3.45 -25.31 21.22
CA THR A 124 -3.86 -26.72 21.26
C THR A 124 -2.78 -27.50 22.01
N GLY A 125 -3.17 -28.27 23.04
CA GLY A 125 -2.26 -29.00 23.94
C GLY A 125 -1.22 -29.91 23.22
N PRO A 126 -0.22 -30.43 23.97
CA PRO A 126 1.00 -30.98 23.41
C PRO A 126 0.75 -32.34 22.75
N CYS A 127 0.40 -32.35 21.47
CA CYS A 127 0.46 -33.52 20.61
C CYS A 127 1.51 -33.30 19.52
N LYS A 128 2.56 -34.11 19.63
CA LYS A 128 3.80 -34.11 18.86
C LYS A 128 3.58 -34.29 17.35
N ASN A 129 4.61 -33.87 16.62
CA ASN A 129 4.98 -34.30 15.26
C ASN A 129 4.08 -33.84 14.12
N THR A 130 4.30 -32.61 13.64
CA THR A 130 4.16 -32.32 12.21
C THR A 130 5.40 -31.60 11.74
N HIS A 131 6.24 -32.38 11.06
CA HIS A 131 7.10 -31.99 9.95
C HIS A 131 7.02 -30.49 9.61
N TYR A 132 8.00 -29.70 10.02
CA TYR A 132 8.30 -28.49 9.26
C TYR A 132 8.48 -28.98 7.81
N PRO A 133 7.71 -28.48 6.83
CA PRO A 133 8.13 -28.62 5.45
C PRO A 133 9.53 -28.02 5.41
N SER A 134 10.50 -28.72 4.85
CA SER A 134 11.87 -28.24 4.60
C SER A 134 11.90 -27.09 3.57
N HIS A 135 10.74 -26.52 3.29
CA HIS A 135 10.51 -25.45 2.35
C HIS A 135 10.19 -24.22 3.21
N PRO A 136 11.01 -23.14 3.17
CA PRO A 136 10.65 -21.88 3.80
C PRO A 136 9.24 -21.50 3.32
N PRO A 137 8.36 -20.90 4.16
CA PRO A 137 7.05 -20.45 3.72
C PRO A 137 7.29 -19.65 2.46
N THR A 138 6.83 -20.17 1.32
CA THR A 138 7.27 -19.74 -0.01
C THR A 138 7.18 -18.24 0.01
N MET A 139 8.35 -17.60 0.11
CA MET A 139 8.44 -16.18 0.36
C MET A 139 7.88 -15.63 -0.93
N VAL A 140 6.58 -15.28 -0.93
CA VAL A 140 5.86 -15.15 -2.17
C VAL A 140 6.69 -14.21 -3.00
N ARG A 141 7.08 -14.73 -4.17
CA ARG A 141 8.01 -14.08 -5.07
C ARG A 141 7.30 -12.79 -5.50
N LEU A 142 7.45 -11.76 -4.67
CA LEU A 142 6.88 -10.42 -4.83
C LEU A 142 7.35 -9.81 -6.16
N GLU A 143 8.35 -10.41 -6.79
CA GLU A 143 8.87 -10.07 -8.11
C GLU A 143 7.96 -10.45 -9.27
N GLU A 144 7.01 -11.42 -9.15
CA GLU A 144 6.36 -11.95 -10.36
C GLU A 144 4.92 -11.50 -10.63
N ARG A 145 4.27 -10.78 -9.70
CA ARG A 145 2.95 -10.17 -9.99
C ARG A 145 2.78 -8.74 -9.47
N GLY A 146 3.54 -8.34 -8.46
CA GLY A 146 3.52 -6.97 -7.96
C GLY A 146 4.48 -6.10 -8.76
N ARG A 147 3.97 -5.13 -9.52
CA ARG A 147 4.79 -4.06 -10.12
C ARG A 147 5.25 -3.09 -9.03
N PHE A 148 6.16 -3.54 -8.15
CA PHE A 148 6.78 -2.72 -7.13
C PHE A 148 7.76 -1.75 -7.77
N HIS A 149 7.36 -0.49 -7.87
CA HIS A 149 8.27 0.55 -8.32
C HIS A 149 8.96 1.15 -7.11
N LEU A 150 10.29 1.16 -7.15
CA LEU A 150 11.10 1.79 -6.13
C LEU A 150 10.92 3.31 -6.24
N MET A 151 10.49 3.95 -5.16
CA MET A 151 10.74 5.39 -5.03
C MET A 151 12.21 5.56 -4.68
N GLN A 152 13.00 6.06 -5.63
CA GLN A 152 14.36 6.49 -5.35
C GLN A 152 14.29 7.87 -4.70
N LEU A 153 14.36 7.92 -3.37
CA LEU A 153 14.72 9.15 -2.67
C LEU A 153 16.19 9.46 -2.99
N PHE A 154 16.45 10.45 -3.83
CA PHE A 154 17.77 11.05 -3.89
C PHE A 154 17.92 11.99 -2.68
N LEU A 155 18.81 11.63 -1.75
CA LEU A 155 19.34 12.58 -0.77
C LEU A 155 20.22 13.55 -1.55
N THR A 156 19.73 14.75 -1.88
CA THR A 156 20.64 15.83 -2.29
C THR A 156 21.44 16.23 -1.06
N GLN A 157 22.69 15.80 -0.96
CA GLN A 157 23.57 16.28 0.09
C GLN A 157 23.83 17.77 -0.15
N PRO A 158 23.56 18.66 0.83
CA PRO A 158 23.90 20.06 0.68
C PRO A 158 25.42 20.21 0.67
N HIS A 159 25.97 20.65 -0.44
CA HIS A 159 27.39 20.99 -0.57
C HIS A 159 27.62 22.43 -0.08
N SER A 160 27.36 22.74 1.20
CA SER A 160 27.86 23.96 1.86
C SER A 160 27.54 23.95 3.35
N SER A 161 28.50 24.44 4.14
CA SER A 161 28.64 24.37 5.60
C SER A 161 27.69 25.28 6.41
N ALA A 162 26.39 25.31 6.11
CA ALA A 162 25.43 26.10 6.89
C ALA A 162 24.12 25.34 7.12
N GLY A 163 23.96 24.81 8.34
CA GLY A 163 22.67 24.41 8.92
C GLY A 163 22.04 23.14 8.34
N LEU A 164 22.06 22.05 9.12
CA LEU A 164 21.26 20.85 8.83
C LEU A 164 19.76 21.19 8.85
N CYS A 165 19.20 21.45 7.68
CA CYS A 165 17.79 21.16 7.40
C CYS A 165 17.79 20.02 6.39
N LEU A 166 17.63 18.78 6.87
CA LEU A 166 17.34 17.62 6.02
C LEU A 166 15.98 17.86 5.35
N ARG A 167 15.97 18.60 4.24
CA ARG A 167 14.82 18.63 3.33
C ARG A 167 14.81 17.31 2.59
N GLN A 168 13.98 16.37 3.05
CA GLN A 168 13.60 15.20 2.27
C GLN A 168 12.71 15.69 1.12
N THR A 169 13.31 16.04 -0.02
CA THR A 169 12.55 16.37 -1.22
C THR A 169 12.25 15.07 -1.97
N LEU A 170 11.02 14.56 -1.83
CA LEU A 170 10.50 13.49 -2.68
C LEU A 170 10.41 14.03 -4.11
N ARG A 171 11.33 13.64 -5.00
CA ARG A 171 11.16 13.92 -6.43
C ARG A 171 10.12 12.95 -7.00
N LEU A 172 8.84 13.28 -6.82
CA LEU A 172 7.66 12.58 -7.35
C LEU A 172 7.59 12.61 -8.89
N GLU A 173 8.43 13.44 -9.53
CA GLU A 173 8.32 13.86 -10.93
C GLU A 173 8.56 12.73 -11.95
N THR A 174 9.39 11.73 -11.67
CA THR A 174 9.81 10.77 -12.70
C THR A 174 8.96 9.49 -12.76
N GLU A 175 8.27 9.12 -11.68
CA GLU A 175 7.57 7.82 -11.60
C GLU A 175 6.10 7.91 -11.17
N ILE A 176 5.74 8.89 -10.32
CA ILE A 176 4.37 9.04 -9.80
C ILE A 176 3.59 10.05 -10.64
N LEU A 177 4.22 11.16 -11.02
CA LEU A 177 3.62 12.17 -11.89
C LEU A 177 3.13 11.59 -13.23
N PRO A 178 3.87 10.74 -13.97
CA PRO A 178 3.33 10.11 -15.17
C PRO A 178 2.21 9.12 -14.88
N VAL A 179 2.16 8.43 -13.72
CA VAL A 179 1.00 7.57 -13.38
C VAL A 179 -0.25 8.39 -13.15
N LEU A 180 -0.10 9.49 -12.43
CA LEU A 180 -1.15 10.47 -12.26
C LEU A 180 -1.55 11.02 -13.64
N LEU A 181 -0.63 11.57 -14.43
CA LEU A 181 -0.91 12.23 -15.71
C LEU A 181 -1.30 11.32 -16.89
N CYS A 182 -0.91 10.04 -16.91
CA CYS A 182 -1.08 9.16 -18.09
C CYS A 182 -2.56 8.85 -18.39
N LYS A 183 -3.44 8.77 -17.37
CA LYS A 183 -4.88 8.59 -17.61
C LYS A 183 -5.59 9.83 -18.18
N SER A 184 -5.01 11.04 -18.04
CA SER A 184 -5.57 12.23 -18.68
C SER A 184 -5.20 12.36 -20.17
N SER A 185 -4.25 11.58 -20.69
CA SER A 185 -3.77 11.74 -22.08
C SER A 185 -4.49 10.84 -23.10
N SER A 186 -5.21 9.79 -22.69
CA SER A 186 -5.81 8.84 -23.64
C SER A 186 -7.19 9.26 -24.20
N ARG A 187 -7.57 10.54 -24.10
CA ARG A 187 -8.86 11.06 -24.61
C ARG A 187 -8.79 12.31 -25.50
N LEU A 188 -7.61 12.78 -25.91
CA LEU A 188 -7.49 13.97 -26.78
C LEU A 188 -7.13 13.70 -28.25
N ASP A 189 -6.91 12.44 -28.68
CA ASP A 189 -6.60 12.11 -30.08
C ASP A 189 -7.76 11.37 -30.78
N GLY A 190 -8.97 11.95 -30.75
CA GLY A 190 -10.18 11.27 -31.24
C GLY A 190 -11.22 12.09 -32.00
N GLU A 191 -11.03 13.39 -32.25
CA GLU A 191 -11.91 14.17 -33.13
C GLU A 191 -11.10 15.14 -33.99
N ARG A 192 -10.48 14.61 -35.03
CA ARG A 192 -10.20 15.38 -36.24
C ARG A 192 -10.09 14.43 -37.43
N LEU A 193 -11.22 14.21 -38.11
CA LEU A 193 -11.39 14.08 -39.56
C LEU A 193 -12.88 13.96 -39.87
#